data_AF-A0A8T2NFJ5-F1
#
_entry.id   AF-A0A8T2NFJ5-F1
#
_cell.length_a   1.000
_cell.length_b   1.000
_cell.length_c   1.000
_cell.angle_alpha   90.00
_cell.angle_beta   90.00
_cell.angle_gamma   90.00
#
_symmetry.space_group_name_H-M   'P 1'
#
loop_
_entity.id
_entity.type
_entity.pdbx_description
1 polymer ?
#
loop_
_entity_poly.entity_id
_entity_poly.type
_entity_poly.pdbx_seq_one_letter_code
_entity_poly.pdbx_strand_id
1 'polypeptide(L)'
;METMRAEIAAHPPVEGSYMPRRGDYCISKFADGEWYRARVEKVESPAKVHVFYIDYGNRETVPSTRLAALSPAFNIRTLPAQATEYAFAYIQVPQDVSINAPPTPPSFQH
;
A
#
# COMPACT_ATOMS: atom_id res chain seq x y z
N MET A 1 11.21 -12.71 1.52
CA MET A 1 10.55 -12.24 0.28
C MET A 1 11.12 -12.86 -0.98
N GLU A 2 12.38 -13.33 -0.97
CA GLU A 2 13.03 -13.92 -2.15
C GLU A 2 12.24 -15.04 -2.85
N THR A 3 11.72 -16.00 -2.08
CA THR A 3 10.93 -17.11 -2.62
C THR A 3 9.64 -16.64 -3.33
N MET A 4 8.96 -15.64 -2.77
CA MET A 4 7.80 -15.02 -3.41
C MET A 4 8.16 -14.31 -4.71
N ARG A 5 9.28 -13.57 -4.71
CA ARG A 5 9.76 -12.85 -5.90
C ARG A 5 10.18 -13.82 -7.01
N ALA A 6 10.83 -14.92 -6.66
CA ALA A 6 11.17 -15.98 -7.60
C ALA A 6 9.93 -16.63 -8.20
N GLU A 7 8.89 -16.91 -7.40
CA GLU A 7 7.61 -17.45 -7.90
C GLU A 7 6.93 -16.48 -8.89
N ILE A 8 6.92 -15.19 -8.56
CA ILE A 8 6.36 -14.13 -9.42
C ILE A 8 7.18 -13.97 -10.71
N ALA A 9 8.51 -14.09 -10.64
CA ALA A 9 9.37 -14.01 -11.81
C ALA A 9 9.16 -15.21 -12.76
N ALA A 10 8.93 -16.40 -12.21
CA ALA A 10 8.60 -17.60 -12.96
C ALA A 10 7.18 -17.55 -13.56
N HIS A 11 6.24 -16.89 -12.88
CA HIS A 11 4.85 -16.73 -13.30
C HIS A 11 4.41 -15.26 -13.20
N PRO A 12 4.83 -14.41 -14.16
CA PRO A 12 4.51 -12.99 -14.11
C PRO A 12 3.00 -12.76 -14.13
N PRO A 13 2.45 -11.90 -13.25
CA PRO A 13 1.04 -11.58 -13.25
C PRO A 13 0.65 -10.84 -14.52
N VAL A 14 -0.52 -11.14 -15.05
CA VAL A 14 -1.09 -10.39 -16.17
C VAL A 14 -1.60 -9.05 -15.63
N GLU A 15 -1.04 -7.95 -16.11
CA GLU A 15 -1.41 -6.61 -15.65
C GLU A 15 -2.91 -6.35 -15.83
N GLY A 16 -3.56 -5.81 -14.80
CA GLY A 16 -4.98 -5.47 -14.83
C GLY A 16 -5.94 -6.66 -14.70
N SER A 17 -5.45 -7.90 -14.67
CA SER A 17 -6.30 -9.09 -14.46
C SER A 17 -6.82 -9.21 -13.01
N TYR A 18 -6.10 -8.62 -12.06
CA TYR A 18 -6.49 -8.62 -10.66
C TYR A 18 -7.52 -7.52 -10.37
N MET A 19 -8.65 -7.91 -9.76
CA MET A 19 -9.73 -7.00 -9.38
C MET A 19 -9.69 -6.76 -7.86
N PRO A 20 -9.05 -5.67 -7.39
CA PRO A 20 -8.84 -5.44 -5.97
C PRO A 20 -10.16 -5.10 -5.24
N ARG A 21 -10.33 -5.61 -4.03
CA ARG A 21 -11.39 -5.17 -3.11
C ARG A 21 -10.80 -4.76 -1.78
N ARG A 22 -11.46 -3.80 -1.13
CA ARG A 22 -11.09 -3.37 0.22
C ARG A 22 -11.01 -4.58 1.16
N GLY A 23 -9.88 -4.71 1.85
CA GLY A 23 -9.59 -5.79 2.78
C GLY A 23 -8.80 -6.95 2.18
N ASP A 24 -8.72 -7.07 0.85
CA ASP A 24 -7.96 -8.13 0.19
C ASP A 24 -6.47 -8.02 0.53
N TYR A 25 -5.84 -9.17 0.79
CA TYR A 25 -4.39 -9.30 0.79
C TYR A 25 -3.91 -9.56 -0.63
N CYS A 26 -2.92 -8.78 -1.07
CA CYS A 26 -2.41 -8.81 -2.42
C CYS A 26 -0.89 -8.66 -2.41
N ILE A 27 -0.29 -8.70 -3.60
CA ILE A 27 1.05 -8.17 -3.82
C ILE A 27 0.97 -6.86 -4.58
N SER A 28 1.87 -5.93 -4.26
CA SER A 28 2.03 -4.65 -4.93
C SER A 28 3.48 -4.49 -5.38
N LYS A 29 3.68 -4.01 -6.61
CA LYS A 29 5.00 -3.65 -7.12
C LYS A 29 5.35 -2.24 -6.63
N PHE A 30 6.43 -2.09 -5.88
CA PHE A 30 6.87 -0.80 -5.32
C PHE A 30 7.78 -0.02 -6.28
N ALA A 31 8.10 1.24 -5.96
CA ALA A 31 8.87 2.14 -6.81
C ALA A 31 10.27 1.61 -7.19
N ASP A 32 10.85 0.73 -6.38
CA ASP A 32 12.11 0.01 -6.65
C ASP A 32 11.98 -1.11 -7.69
N GLY A 33 10.75 -1.41 -8.14
CA GLY A 33 10.45 -2.46 -9.11
C GLY A 33 10.21 -3.83 -8.49
N GLU A 34 10.30 -3.96 -7.16
CA GLU A 34 10.16 -5.22 -6.45
C GLU A 34 8.73 -5.46 -5.95
N TRP A 35 8.38 -6.73 -5.75
CA TRP A 35 7.06 -7.13 -5.25
C TRP A 35 7.05 -7.32 -3.73
N TYR A 36 5.99 -6.83 -3.10
CA TYR A 36 5.78 -6.83 -1.66
C TYR A 36 4.36 -7.26 -1.28
N ARG A 37 4.18 -7.83 -0.08
CA ARG A 37 2.84 -8.13 0.43
C ARG A 37 2.16 -6.85 0.88
N ALA A 38 0.90 -6.70 0.50
CA ALA A 38 0.11 -5.55 0.81
C ALA A 38 -1.33 -5.92 1.18
N ARG A 39 -2.06 -4.96 1.73
CA ARG A 39 -3.50 -5.03 1.96
C ARG A 39 -4.16 -3.84 1.29
N VAL A 40 -5.25 -4.09 0.56
CA VAL A 40 -6.05 -3.02 -0.03
C VAL A 40 -6.85 -2.31 1.07
N GLU A 41 -6.59 -1.03 1.30
CA GLU A 41 -7.33 -0.21 2.27
C GLU A 41 -8.54 0.48 1.64
N LYS A 42 -8.42 0.93 0.38
CA LYS A 42 -9.49 1.64 -0.36
C LYS A 42 -9.29 1.49 -1.87
N VAL A 43 -10.38 1.36 -2.61
CA VAL A 43 -10.40 1.39 -4.08
C VAL A 43 -11.18 2.63 -4.51
N GLU A 44 -10.51 3.63 -5.08
CA GLU A 44 -11.18 4.82 -5.63
C GLU A 44 -11.50 4.65 -7.11
N SER A 45 -10.57 4.06 -7.86
CA SER A 45 -10.71 3.72 -9.28
C SER A 45 -9.64 2.67 -9.64
N PRO A 46 -9.69 2.06 -10.84
CA PRO A 46 -8.61 1.19 -11.30
C PRO A 46 -7.24 1.87 -11.33
N ALA A 47 -7.18 3.20 -11.49
CA ALA A 47 -5.93 3.95 -11.48
C ALA A 47 -5.46 4.37 -10.07
N LYS A 48 -6.34 4.28 -9.05
CA LYS A 48 -6.10 4.76 -7.69
C LYS A 48 -6.59 3.75 -6.65
N VAL A 49 -5.70 2.85 -6.27
CA VAL A 49 -5.91 1.86 -5.20
C VAL A 49 -4.96 2.17 -4.07
N HIS A 50 -5.51 2.36 -2.87
CA HIS A 50 -4.75 2.60 -1.65
C HIS A 50 -4.35 1.27 -1.04
N VAL A 51 -3.05 1.07 -0.87
CA VAL A 51 -2.47 -0.13 -0.29
C VAL A 51 -1.62 0.19 0.92
N PHE A 52 -1.62 -0.74 1.88
CA PHE A 52 -0.75 -0.74 3.04
C PHE A 52 0.22 -1.93 2.93
N TYR A 53 1.52 -1.67 2.95
CA TYR A 53 2.55 -2.70 2.88
C TYR A 53 2.71 -3.36 4.25
N ILE A 54 2.14 -4.57 4.40
CA ILE A 54 1.95 -5.21 5.71
C ILE A 54 3.25 -5.59 6.43
N ASP A 55 4.36 -5.66 5.69
CA ASP A 55 5.66 -6.00 6.24
C ASP A 55 6.55 -4.78 6.56
N TYR A 56 6.12 -3.57 6.14
CA TYR A 56 6.93 -2.35 6.25
C TYR A 56 6.19 -1.17 6.91
N GLY A 57 4.86 -1.13 6.85
CA GLY A 57 4.05 -0.10 7.49
C GLY A 57 3.77 1.15 6.64
N ASN A 58 4.43 1.32 5.49
CA ASN A 58 4.15 2.43 4.58
C ASN A 58 2.87 2.20 3.75
N ARG A 59 2.29 3.31 3.27
CA ARG A 59 1.11 3.33 2.40
C ARG A 59 1.44 3.93 1.05
N GLU A 60 0.71 3.53 0.03
CA GLU A 60 0.87 4.06 -1.33
C GLU A 60 -0.47 4.03 -2.09
N THR A 61 -0.62 4.95 -3.04
CA THR A 61 -1.69 4.90 -4.05
C THR A 61 -1.10 4.41 -5.37
N VAL A 62 -1.55 3.25 -5.85
CA VAL A 62 -1.04 2.63 -7.07
C VAL A 62 -2.19 2.28 -8.04
N PRO A 63 -1.93 2.21 -9.36
CA PRO A 63 -2.88 1.62 -10.29
C PRO A 63 -2.98 0.10 -10.08
N SER A 64 -4.14 -0.48 -10.44
CA SER A 64 -4.39 -1.92 -10.34
C SER A 64 -3.46 -2.77 -11.19
N THR A 65 -2.83 -2.20 -12.23
CA THR A 65 -1.81 -2.87 -13.04
C THR A 65 -0.55 -3.22 -12.25
N ARG A 66 -0.30 -2.55 -11.12
CA ARG A 66 0.80 -2.87 -10.19
C ARG A 66 0.38 -3.81 -9.07
N LEU A 67 -0.85 -4.32 -9.10
CA LEU A 67 -1.38 -5.23 -8.10
C LEU A 67 -1.61 -6.61 -8.70
N ALA A 68 -1.41 -7.64 -7.88
CA ALA A 68 -1.76 -9.00 -8.22
C ALA A 68 -2.21 -9.78 -6.98
N ALA A 69 -2.85 -10.93 -7.20
CA ALA A 69 -3.29 -11.80 -6.12
C ALA A 69 -2.11 -12.32 -5.30
N LEU A 70 -2.27 -12.40 -3.97
CA LEU A 70 -1.28 -13.02 -3.11
C LEU A 70 -1.43 -14.55 -3.17
N SER A 71 -0.38 -15.25 -3.59
CA SER A 71 -0.35 -16.72 -3.59
C SER A 71 -0.58 -17.26 -2.16
N PRO A 72 -1.39 -18.32 -1.99
CA PRO A 72 -1.65 -18.91 -0.67
C PRO A 72 -0.39 -19.33 0.08
N ALA A 73 0.71 -19.64 -0.61
CA ALA A 73 1.99 -19.99 0.02
C ALA A 73 2.56 -18.86 0.89
N PHE A 74 2.25 -17.60 0.59
CA PHE A 74 2.78 -16.41 1.28
C PHE A 74 1.73 -15.65 2.10
N ASN A 75 0.61 -16.31 2.40
CA ASN A 75 -0.49 -15.71 3.15
C ASN A 75 -0.08 -15.33 4.59
N ILE A 76 -0.91 -14.51 5.25
CA ILE A 76 -0.65 -13.99 6.60
C ILE A 76 -0.68 -15.03 7.73
N ARG A 77 -1.24 -16.22 7.50
CA ARG A 77 -1.21 -17.33 8.46
C ARG A 77 0.13 -18.07 8.41
N THR A 78 0.72 -18.18 7.21
CA THR A 78 2.04 -18.79 7.03
C THR A 78 3.14 -17.89 7.60
N LEU A 79 3.07 -16.59 7.30
CA LEU A 79 3.97 -15.58 7.86
C LEU A 79 3.13 -14.36 8.25
N PRO A 80 2.98 -14.04 9.54
CA PRO A 80 2.25 -12.84 9.98
C PRO A 80 2.80 -11.56 9.35
N ALA A 81 1.98 -10.50 9.34
CA ALA A 81 2.45 -9.16 8.99
C ALA A 81 3.65 -8.78 9.87
N GLN A 82 4.74 -8.30 9.27
CA GLN A 82 5.97 -8.01 10.00
C GLN A 82 6.02 -6.58 10.57
N ALA A 83 5.18 -5.67 10.09
CA ALA A 83 5.09 -4.31 10.64
C ALA A 83 4.06 -4.23 11.77
N THR A 84 4.48 -3.65 12.90
CA THR A 84 3.61 -3.30 14.01
C THR A 84 3.67 -1.80 14.25
N GLU A 85 2.51 -1.15 14.27
CA GLU A 85 2.41 0.28 14.56
C GLU A 85 2.51 0.53 16.06
N TYR A 86 3.30 1.52 16.46
CA TYR A 86 3.47 1.96 17.84
C TYR A 86 3.44 3.48 17.93
N ALA A 87 3.21 3.98 19.14
CA ALA A 87 3.32 5.39 19.48
C ALA A 87 4.31 5.57 20.62
N PHE A 88 4.87 6.78 20.74
CA PHE A 88 5.75 7.12 21.85
C PHE A 88 4.98 7.22 23.16
N ALA A 89 5.53 6.61 24.21
CA ALA A 89 4.96 6.70 25.55
C ALA A 89 5.15 8.12 26.13
N TYR A 90 4.14 8.56 26.91
CA TYR A 90 4.19 9.77 27.74
C TYR A 90 4.37 11.11 27.01
N ILE A 91 4.18 11.15 25.68
CA ILE A 91 4.20 12.40 24.92
C ILE A 91 2.89 12.62 24.17
N GLN A 92 2.54 13.89 23.96
CA GLN A 92 1.42 14.28 23.11
C GLN A 92 1.93 14.63 21.71
N VAL A 93 1.27 14.11 20.69
CA VAL A 93 1.53 14.52 19.30
C VAL A 93 1.12 15.98 19.16
N PRO A 94 2.01 16.88 18.70
CA PRO A 94 1.66 18.30 18.49
C PRO A 94 0.47 18.43 17.53
N GLN A 95 -0.52 19.26 17.89
CA GLN A 95 -1.76 19.43 17.11
C GLN A 95 -1.70 20.58 16.09
N ASP A 96 -0.52 21.11 15.76
CA ASP A 96 -0.41 22.25 14.84
C ASP A 96 -0.83 21.86 13.41
N VAL A 97 -2.07 22.22 13.08
CA VAL A 97 -2.76 21.91 11.82
C VAL A 97 -2.26 22.74 10.63
N SER A 98 -1.38 23.74 10.84
CA SER A 98 -0.85 24.60 9.78
C SER A 98 -0.07 23.84 8.69
N ILE A 99 0.42 22.63 8.99
CA ILE A 99 1.16 21.77 8.06
C ILE A 99 0.22 21.03 7.08
N ASN A 100 -1.07 20.89 7.42
CA ASN A 100 -2.07 20.17 6.62
C ASN A 100 -3.07 21.08 5.88
N ALA A 101 -2.90 22.41 5.94
CA ALA A 101 -3.79 23.34 5.27
C ALA A 101 -3.48 23.40 3.75
N PRO A 102 -4.48 23.27 2.86
CA PRO A 102 -4.27 23.53 1.44
C PRO A 102 -3.82 24.99 1.24
N PRO A 103 -2.98 25.28 0.22
CA PRO A 103 -2.52 26.65 -0.04
C PRO A 103 -3.72 27.55 -0.28
N THR A 104 -3.86 28.60 0.52
CA THR A 104 -4.89 29.62 0.33
C THR A 104 -4.67 30.30 -1.02
N PRO A 105 -5.66 30.32 -1.94
CA PRO A 105 -5.53 31.04 -3.20
C PRO A 105 -5.38 32.55 -2.94
N PRO A 106 -4.62 33.27 -3.77
CA PRO A 106 -4.42 34.71 -3.60
C PRO A 106 -5.76 35.44 -3.76
N SER A 107 -6.10 36.27 -2.78
CA SER A 107 -7.23 37.18 -2.84
C SER A 107 -6.94 38.25 -3.90
N PHE A 108 -7.59 38.18 -5.05
CA PHE A 108 -7.63 39.31 -5.96
C PHE A 108 -8.52 40.39 -5.34
N GLN A 109 -7.91 41.46 -4.83
CA GLN A 109 -8.64 42.69 -4.49
C GLN A 109 -8.98 43.42 -5.81
N HIS A 110 -10.25 43.79 -5.96
CA HIS A 110 -10.75 44.67 -7.02
C HIS A 110 -10.35 46.13 -6.78
#